data_AF-A0A382PK30-F1
#
_entry.id   AF-A0A382PK30-F1
#
_cell.length_a   1.000
_cell.length_b   1.000
_cell.length_c   1.000
_cell.angle_alpha   90.00
_cell.angle_beta   90.00
_cell.angle_gamma   90.00
#
_symmetry.space_group_name_H-M   'P 1'
#
loop_
_entity.id
_entity.type
_entity.pdbx_description
1 polymer ?
#
loop_
_entity_poly.entity_id
_entity_poly.type
_entity_poly.pdbx_seq_one_letter_code
_entity_poly.pdbx_strand_id
1 'polypeptide(L)'
;MAKVRPLRTSMYVPGNKEDWMRKAPQYGSDALIFDLEDSVPVPDKEEARVLVRKMLEELGGEKPTLTVRVNRLETGLTGDDLEAITCPQLYGVLLPKVESSADVVEVDNLLSYFEHKAGMAVGSVFVDPGLETAQSIRQSYEIATASPRIAHMG
;
A
#
# COMPACT_ATOMS: atom_id res chain seq x y z
N MET A 1 -17.42 -1.99 -6.64
CA MET A 1 -16.11 -1.32 -6.71
C MET A 1 -15.91 -0.55 -5.42
N ALA A 2 -14.69 -0.58 -4.88
CA ALA A 2 -14.32 0.22 -3.72
C ALA A 2 -14.57 1.71 -4.00
N LYS A 3 -14.94 2.48 -2.98
CA LYS A 3 -15.24 3.91 -3.11
C LYS A 3 -13.96 4.72 -2.88
N VAL A 4 -13.56 5.52 -3.86
CA VAL A 4 -12.45 6.47 -3.73
C VAL A 4 -12.79 7.52 -2.66
N ARG A 5 -11.83 7.84 -1.78
CA ARG A 5 -11.97 8.80 -0.69
C ARG A 5 -10.94 9.92 -0.88
N PRO A 6 -11.27 11.21 -0.64
CA PRO A 6 -10.29 12.29 -0.75
C PRO A 6 -9.23 12.16 0.35
N LEU A 7 -7.95 12.16 -0.01
CA LEU A 7 -6.82 12.07 0.91
C LEU A 7 -6.05 13.41 0.93
N ARG A 8 -6.41 14.34 1.82
CA ARG A 8 -5.72 15.64 1.90
C ARG A 8 -4.42 15.56 2.69
N THR A 9 -4.34 14.57 3.58
CA THR A 9 -3.19 14.32 4.45
C THR A 9 -2.95 12.83 4.59
N SER A 10 -1.71 12.42 4.33
CA SER A 10 -1.24 11.04 4.50
C SER A 10 -0.09 11.05 5.50
N MET A 11 -0.23 10.31 6.59
CA MET A 11 0.81 10.20 7.63
C MET A 11 1.56 8.88 7.46
N TYR A 12 2.87 8.97 7.23
CA TYR A 12 3.76 7.81 7.18
C TYR A 12 4.11 7.34 8.59
N VAL A 13 4.04 6.03 8.81
CA VAL A 13 4.39 5.38 10.08
C VAL A 13 5.17 4.09 9.78
N PRO A 14 6.37 3.90 10.36
CA PRO A 14 7.13 2.67 10.16
C PRO A 14 6.38 1.42 10.64
N GLY A 15 6.35 0.37 9.82
CA GLY A 15 5.65 -0.89 10.10
C GLY A 15 6.26 -1.70 11.25
N ASN A 16 7.52 -1.43 11.62
CA ASN A 16 8.18 -2.03 12.79
C ASN A 16 8.02 -1.21 14.10
N LYS A 17 7.15 -0.18 14.12
CA LYS A 17 6.88 0.65 15.31
C LYS A 17 5.42 0.54 15.73
N GLU A 18 5.05 -0.58 16.37
CA GLU A 18 3.67 -0.84 16.82
C GLU A 18 3.08 0.31 17.65
N ASP A 19 3.83 0.82 18.65
CA ASP A 19 3.39 1.93 19.50
C ASP A 19 3.05 3.20 18.70
N TRP A 20 3.74 3.43 17.58
CA TRP A 20 3.50 4.59 16.73
C TRP A 20 2.26 4.38 15.88
N MET A 21 2.10 3.19 15.29
CA MET A 21 0.90 2.83 14.52
C MET A 21 -0.37 2.94 15.38
N ARG A 22 -0.32 2.50 16.64
CA ARG A 22 -1.46 2.62 17.58
C ARG A 22 -1.83 4.07 17.93
N LYS A 23 -0.85 4.97 17.98
CA LYS A 23 -1.07 6.40 18.31
C LYS A 23 -1.48 7.23 17.08
N ALA A 24 -1.06 6.82 15.89
CA ALA A 24 -1.21 7.60 14.67
C ALA A 24 -2.64 8.09 14.37
N PRO A 25 -3.72 7.30 14.59
CA PRO A 25 -5.09 7.77 14.37
C PRO A 25 -5.47 9.03 15.15
N GLN A 26 -4.84 9.28 16.31
CA GLN A 26 -5.15 10.41 17.19
C GLN A 26 -4.77 11.76 16.57
N TYR A 27 -3.89 11.78 15.57
CA TYR A 27 -3.45 13.01 14.90
C TYR A 27 -4.38 13.45 13.75
N GLY A 28 -5.40 12.66 13.43
CA GLY A 28 -6.50 13.09 12.55
C GLY A 28 -6.17 13.21 11.06
N SER A 29 -5.16 12.50 10.56
CA SER A 29 -4.89 12.42 9.11
C SER A 29 -6.03 11.73 8.35
N ASP A 30 -6.12 12.00 7.04
CA ASP A 30 -7.11 11.31 6.19
C ASP A 30 -6.68 9.86 5.90
N ALA A 31 -5.37 9.64 5.71
CA ALA A 31 -4.75 8.33 5.55
C ALA A 31 -3.61 8.09 6.54
N LEU A 32 -3.42 6.81 6.89
CA LEU A 32 -2.19 6.30 7.47
C LEU A 32 -1.49 5.41 6.43
N ILE A 33 -0.20 5.63 6.22
CA ILE A 33 0.65 4.80 5.37
C ILE A 33 1.58 4.02 6.31
N PHE A 34 1.28 2.74 6.52
CA PHE A 34 2.19 1.85 7.21
C PHE A 34 3.31 1.44 6.24
N ASP A 35 4.55 1.73 6.61
CA ASP A 35 5.68 1.57 5.71
C ASP A 35 6.44 0.27 5.99
N LEU A 36 6.55 -0.59 4.98
CA LEU A 36 7.38 -1.80 4.99
C LEU A 36 8.70 -1.63 4.22
N GLU A 37 8.94 -0.46 3.65
CA GLU A 37 10.05 -0.20 2.74
C GLU A 37 11.21 0.54 3.43
N ASP A 38 11.51 1.79 3.07
CA ASP A 38 12.74 2.49 3.46
C ASP A 38 12.84 2.76 4.99
N SER A 39 11.72 2.85 5.71
CA SER A 39 11.78 3.04 7.19
C SER A 39 11.97 1.75 7.99
N VAL A 40 11.95 0.58 7.33
CA VAL A 40 12.10 -0.73 7.98
C VAL A 40 13.38 -1.42 7.51
N PRO A 41 14.37 -1.61 8.39
CA PRO A 41 15.58 -2.38 8.08
C PRO A 41 15.26 -3.79 7.58
N VAL A 42 16.08 -4.32 6.67
CA VAL A 42 15.88 -5.66 6.07
C VAL A 42 15.62 -6.77 7.10
N PRO A 43 16.38 -6.88 8.21
CA PRO A 43 16.14 -7.92 9.22
C PRO A 43 14.77 -7.84 9.91
N ASP A 44 14.15 -6.66 9.92
CA ASP A 44 12.90 -6.40 10.63
C ASP A 44 11.66 -6.60 9.72
N LYS A 45 11.85 -6.80 8.41
CA LYS A 45 10.74 -6.78 7.45
C LYS A 45 9.72 -7.89 7.67
N GLU A 46 10.17 -9.08 8.07
CA GLU A 46 9.27 -10.20 8.37
C GLU A 46 8.38 -9.91 9.58
N GLU A 47 8.96 -9.42 10.68
CA GLU A 47 8.21 -9.02 11.87
C GLU A 47 7.29 -7.82 11.58
N ALA A 48 7.76 -6.84 10.81
CA ALA A 48 6.99 -5.67 10.42
C ALA A 48 5.71 -6.06 9.65
N ARG A 49 5.75 -7.06 8.76
CA ARG A 49 4.55 -7.56 8.05
C ARG A 49 3.50 -8.09 9.02
N VAL A 50 3.92 -8.87 10.02
CA VAL A 50 3.02 -9.41 11.06
C VAL A 50 2.38 -8.27 11.86
N LEU A 51 3.18 -7.27 12.25
CA LEU A 51 2.69 -6.10 12.98
C LEU A 51 1.73 -5.25 12.13
N VAL A 52 2.05 -4.99 10.86
CA VAL A 52 1.18 -4.24 9.95
C VAL A 52 -0.15 -4.97 9.77
N ARG A 53 -0.16 -6.29 9.56
CA ARG A 53 -1.40 -7.07 9.46
C ARG A 53 -2.26 -6.92 10.72
N LYS A 54 -1.65 -7.05 11.90
CA LYS A 54 -2.33 -6.84 13.19
C LYS A 54 -2.93 -5.42 13.28
N MET A 55 -2.20 -4.39 12.87
CA MET A 55 -2.69 -3.01 12.91
C MET A 55 -3.79 -2.73 11.90
N LEU A 56 -3.77 -3.35 10.72
CA LEU A 56 -4.87 -3.25 9.76
C LEU A 56 -6.17 -3.80 10.35
N GLU A 57 -6.11 -4.95 11.03
CA GLU A 57 -7.27 -5.57 11.67
C GLU A 57 -7.78 -4.76 12.87
N GLU A 58 -6.88 -4.25 13.71
CA GLU A 58 -7.24 -3.50 14.91
C GLU A 58 -7.76 -2.08 14.64
N LEU A 59 -7.18 -1.39 13.65
CA LEU A 59 -7.47 0.02 13.36
C LEU A 59 -8.43 0.20 12.17
N GLY A 60 -8.79 -0.88 11.48
CA GLY A 60 -9.64 -0.85 10.30
C GLY A 60 -11.00 -0.20 10.54
N GLY A 61 -11.43 0.63 9.60
CA GLY A 61 -12.68 1.36 9.70
C GLY A 61 -12.91 2.34 8.56
N GLU A 62 -13.76 3.35 8.79
CA GLU A 62 -14.07 4.36 7.78
C GLU A 62 -13.01 5.48 7.72
N LYS A 63 -12.38 5.84 8.84
CA LYS A 63 -11.33 6.86 8.89
C LYS A 63 -10.38 6.62 10.07
N PRO A 64 -9.05 6.76 9.90
CA PRO A 64 -8.33 7.03 8.65
C PRO A 64 -8.40 5.87 7.66
N THR A 65 -8.16 6.12 6.37
CA THR A 65 -7.89 5.03 5.41
C THR A 65 -6.54 4.42 5.70
N LEU A 66 -6.46 3.09 5.67
CA LEU A 66 -5.21 2.37 5.92
C LEU A 66 -4.58 1.94 4.60
N THR A 67 -3.45 2.54 4.29
CA THR A 67 -2.61 2.20 3.13
C THR A 67 -1.31 1.57 3.64
N VAL A 68 -0.71 0.71 2.84
CA VAL A 68 0.63 0.17 3.15
C VAL A 68 1.58 0.50 2.00
N ARG A 69 2.74 1.07 2.32
CA ARG A 69 3.84 1.17 1.35
C ARG A 69 4.62 -0.14 1.39
N VAL A 70 4.52 -0.89 0.30
CA VAL A 70 5.21 -2.18 0.13
C VAL A 70 6.65 -1.96 -0.33
N ASN A 71 7.47 -3.00 -0.30
CA ASN A 71 8.79 -2.98 -0.93
C ASN A 71 8.65 -2.96 -2.46
N ARG A 72 9.59 -2.30 -3.14
CA ARG A 72 9.66 -2.25 -4.61
C ARG A 72 9.82 -3.64 -5.23
N LEU A 73 9.32 -3.81 -6.45
CA LEU A 73 9.28 -5.10 -7.16
C LEU A 73 10.64 -5.80 -7.26
N GLU A 74 11.70 -5.05 -7.53
CA GLU A 74 13.05 -5.60 -7.77
C GLU A 74 13.68 -6.23 -6.52
N THR A 75 13.12 -5.97 -5.33
CA THR A 75 13.59 -6.60 -4.09
C THR A 75 13.15 -8.06 -3.98
N GLY A 76 12.13 -8.48 -4.74
CA GLY A 76 11.47 -9.78 -4.57
C GLY A 76 10.61 -9.90 -3.31
N LEU A 77 10.46 -8.82 -2.52
CA LEU A 77 9.73 -8.82 -1.25
C LEU A 77 8.26 -8.40 -1.38
N THR A 78 7.87 -7.81 -2.51
CA THR A 78 6.51 -7.29 -2.73
C THR A 78 5.45 -8.38 -2.60
N GLY A 79 5.72 -9.60 -3.06
CA GLY A 79 4.80 -10.72 -2.94
C GLY A 79 4.48 -11.08 -1.48
N ASP A 80 5.51 -11.21 -0.65
CA ASP A 80 5.37 -11.47 0.79
C ASP A 80 4.63 -10.33 1.51
N ASP A 81 4.92 -9.08 1.11
CA ASP A 81 4.24 -7.91 1.67
C ASP A 81 2.74 -7.99 1.36
N LEU A 82 2.38 -8.17 0.08
CA LEU A 82 1.00 -8.26 -0.38
C LEU A 82 0.26 -9.45 0.24
N GLU A 83 0.91 -10.60 0.38
CA GLU A 83 0.35 -11.77 1.07
C GLU A 83 -0.03 -11.43 2.51
N ALA A 84 0.87 -10.76 3.23
CA ALA A 84 0.63 -10.43 4.63
C ALA A 84 -0.50 -9.41 4.81
N ILE A 85 -0.53 -8.36 3.99
CA ILE A 85 -1.39 -7.20 4.24
C ILE A 85 -2.78 -7.29 3.61
N THR A 86 -2.98 -8.15 2.59
CA THR A 86 -4.26 -8.19 1.86
C THR A 86 -5.37 -8.70 2.78
N CYS A 87 -6.24 -7.77 3.18
CA CYS A 87 -7.37 -8.01 4.07
C CYS A 87 -8.49 -6.98 3.82
N PRO A 88 -9.72 -7.22 4.29
CA PRO A 88 -10.85 -6.31 4.07
C PRO A 88 -10.64 -4.88 4.57
N GLN A 89 -9.75 -4.67 5.54
CA GLN A 89 -9.43 -3.37 6.14
C GLN A 89 -8.42 -2.56 5.33
N LEU A 90 -7.70 -3.18 4.39
CA LEU A 90 -6.72 -2.51 3.54
C LEU A 90 -7.42 -1.65 2.50
N TYR A 91 -7.15 -0.34 2.52
CA TYR A 91 -7.69 0.61 1.54
C TYR A 91 -6.90 0.56 0.22
N GLY A 92 -5.58 0.51 0.31
CA GLY A 92 -4.71 0.53 -0.85
C GLY A 92 -3.27 0.20 -0.52
N VAL A 93 -2.47 0.05 -1.57
CA VAL A 93 -1.02 -0.10 -1.47
C VAL A 93 -0.33 1.06 -2.18
N LEU A 94 0.75 1.56 -1.59
CA LEU A 94 1.67 2.45 -2.26
C LEU A 94 2.81 1.60 -2.82
N LEU A 95 2.96 1.60 -4.14
CA LEU A 95 4.06 0.92 -4.82
C LEU A 95 5.21 1.92 -5.02
N PRO A 96 6.33 1.80 -4.30
CA PRO A 96 7.44 2.74 -4.45
C PRO A 96 8.20 2.50 -5.76
N LYS A 97 8.88 3.56 -6.22
CA LYS A 97 9.90 3.54 -7.27
C LYS A 97 9.41 2.93 -8.60
N VAL A 98 8.15 3.18 -8.96
CA VAL A 98 7.55 2.73 -10.23
C VAL A 98 8.34 3.31 -11.40
N GLU A 99 8.72 2.49 -12.37
CA GLU A 99 9.44 2.92 -13.58
C GLU A 99 8.55 2.89 -14.83
N SER A 100 7.50 2.06 -14.85
CA SER A 100 6.63 1.92 -16.02
C SER A 100 5.21 1.43 -15.70
N SER A 101 4.33 1.44 -16.71
CA SER A 101 3.00 0.84 -16.61
C SER A 101 3.04 -0.68 -16.38
N ALA A 102 4.13 -1.35 -16.75
CA ALA A 102 4.27 -2.80 -16.52
C ALA A 102 4.30 -3.14 -15.03
N ASP A 103 4.95 -2.32 -14.22
CA ASP A 103 5.06 -2.49 -12.76
C ASP A 103 3.68 -2.43 -12.10
N VAL A 104 2.82 -1.51 -12.57
CA VAL A 104 1.44 -1.39 -12.10
C VAL A 104 0.64 -2.64 -12.47
N VAL A 105 0.76 -3.12 -13.71
CA VAL A 105 0.07 -4.32 -14.17
C VAL A 105 0.52 -5.55 -13.38
N GLU A 106 1.80 -5.64 -13.04
CA GLU A 106 2.33 -6.71 -12.20
C GLU A 106 1.71 -6.69 -10.80
N VAL A 107 1.68 -5.53 -10.12
CA VAL A 107 1.06 -5.41 -8.80
C VAL A 107 -0.45 -5.63 -8.84
N ASP A 108 -1.15 -5.19 -9.90
CA ASP A 108 -2.58 -5.47 -10.09
C ASP A 108 -2.85 -6.99 -10.14
N ASN A 109 -2.04 -7.74 -10.90
CA ASN A 109 -2.16 -9.19 -10.98
C ASN A 109 -1.90 -9.88 -9.63
N LEU A 110 -0.87 -9.45 -8.90
CA LEU A 110 -0.56 -9.96 -7.56
C LEU A 110 -1.69 -9.66 -6.57
N LEU A 111 -2.20 -8.42 -6.56
CA LEU A 111 -3.34 -8.05 -5.72
C LEU A 111 -4.58 -8.87 -6.06
N SER A 112 -4.87 -9.09 -7.33
CA SER A 112 -6.01 -9.90 -7.77
C SER A 112 -5.91 -11.34 -7.24
N TYR A 113 -4.69 -11.92 -7.25
CA TYR A 113 -4.42 -13.23 -6.66
C TYR A 113 -4.66 -13.24 -5.13
N PHE A 114 -4.09 -12.27 -4.40
CA PHE A 114 -4.20 -12.23 -2.93
C PHE A 114 -5.60 -11.84 -2.45
N GLU A 115 -6.33 -11.00 -3.17
CA GLU A 115 -7.74 -10.71 -2.89
C GLU A 115 -8.57 -11.98 -3.03
N HIS A 116 -8.38 -12.74 -4.11
CA HIS A 116 -9.06 -14.02 -4.29
C HIS A 116 -8.72 -15.00 -3.15
N LYS A 117 -7.43 -15.11 -2.77
CA LYS A 117 -6.97 -15.95 -1.65
C LYS A 117 -7.59 -15.52 -0.32
N ALA A 118 -7.80 -14.22 -0.11
CA ALA A 118 -8.43 -13.65 1.08
C ALA A 118 -9.97 -13.67 1.04
N GLY A 119 -10.60 -14.20 -0.02
CA GLY A 119 -12.05 -14.22 -0.19
C GLY A 119 -12.66 -12.82 -0.43
N MET A 120 -11.84 -11.87 -0.87
CA MET A 120 -12.26 -10.51 -1.20
C MET A 120 -12.71 -10.42 -2.66
N ALA A 121 -13.56 -9.44 -2.97
CA ALA A 121 -13.87 -9.12 -4.34
C ALA A 121 -12.61 -8.58 -5.05
N VAL A 122 -12.29 -9.11 -6.23
CA VAL A 122 -11.16 -8.61 -7.02
C VAL A 122 -11.40 -7.14 -7.40
N GLY A 123 -10.38 -6.30 -7.22
CA GLY A 123 -10.47 -4.85 -7.46
C GLY A 123 -10.89 -4.05 -6.22
N SER A 124 -10.74 -4.60 -5.01
CA SER A 124 -11.11 -3.93 -3.75
C SER A 124 -10.01 -3.03 -3.19
N VAL A 125 -8.74 -3.39 -3.44
CA VAL A 125 -7.54 -2.67 -2.98
C VAL A 125 -7.07 -1.73 -4.08
N PHE A 126 -6.92 -0.44 -3.76
CA PHE A 126 -6.39 0.57 -4.68
C PHE A 126 -4.85 0.50 -4.78
N VAL A 127 -4.29 1.06 -5.85
CA VAL A 127 -2.85 1.19 -6.08
C VAL A 127 -2.50 2.67 -6.20
N ASP A 128 -1.53 3.12 -5.42
CA ASP A 128 -0.92 4.45 -5.48
C ASP A 128 0.54 4.31 -5.97
N PRO A 129 0.82 4.62 -7.25
CA PRO A 129 2.16 4.49 -7.81
C PRO A 129 3.06 5.67 -7.36
N GLY A 130 4.14 5.34 -6.65
CA GLY A 130 5.16 6.30 -6.22
C GLY A 130 5.96 6.83 -7.40
N LEU A 131 5.64 8.06 -7.84
CA LEU A 131 6.35 8.75 -8.92
C LEU A 131 7.63 9.44 -8.41
N GLU A 132 8.59 8.65 -7.94
CA GLU A 132 9.79 9.13 -7.24
C GLU A 132 11.10 8.97 -8.05
N THR A 133 11.02 8.65 -9.34
CA THR A 133 12.20 8.55 -10.23
C THR A 133 12.06 9.46 -11.45
N ALA A 134 13.17 9.84 -12.09
CA ALA A 134 13.09 10.63 -13.33
C ALA A 134 12.31 9.90 -14.44
N GLN A 135 12.42 8.57 -14.45
CA GLN A 135 11.71 7.72 -15.39
C GLN A 135 10.20 7.71 -15.13
N SER A 136 9.79 7.61 -13.86
CA SER A 136 8.38 7.63 -13.47
C SER A 136 7.69 8.93 -13.87
N ILE A 137 8.39 10.07 -13.72
CA ILE A 137 7.89 11.39 -14.15
C ILE A 137 7.74 11.43 -15.67
N ARG A 138 8.67 10.83 -16.42
CA ARG A 138 8.60 10.78 -17.90
C ARG A 138 7.44 9.94 -18.42
N GLN A 139 7.03 8.91 -17.67
CA GLN A 139 5.97 7.94 -18.01
C GLN A 139 4.68 8.13 -17.20
N SER A 140 4.49 9.28 -16.55
CA SER A 140 3.43 9.44 -15.55
C SER A 140 2.02 9.17 -16.10
N TYR A 141 1.76 9.49 -17.37
CA TYR A 141 0.47 9.25 -18.02
C TYR A 141 0.21 7.75 -18.23
N GLU A 142 1.21 7.04 -18.76
CA GLU A 142 1.14 5.59 -18.98
C GLU A 142 0.97 4.85 -17.66
N ILE A 143 1.68 5.28 -16.61
CA ILE A 143 1.53 4.76 -15.25
C ILE A 143 0.11 5.01 -14.75
N ALA A 144 -0.39 6.26 -14.84
CA ALA A 144 -1.71 6.66 -14.34
C ALA A 144 -2.88 5.87 -14.94
N THR A 145 -2.72 5.40 -16.17
CA THR A 145 -3.78 4.75 -16.95
C THR A 145 -3.64 3.23 -17.01
N ALA A 146 -2.63 2.66 -16.34
CA ALA A 146 -2.28 1.25 -16.42
C ALA A 146 -3.27 0.31 -15.73
N SER A 147 -4.04 0.79 -14.74
CA SER A 147 -4.98 -0.04 -13.99
C SER A 147 -6.20 0.75 -13.48
N PRO A 148 -7.40 0.13 -13.46
CA PRO A 148 -8.58 0.73 -12.81
C PRO A 148 -8.45 0.85 -11.28
N ARG A 149 -7.41 0.25 -10.66
CA ARG A 149 -7.10 0.40 -9.24
C ARG A 149 -6.42 1.73 -8.91
N ILE A 150 -5.94 2.47 -9.91
CA ILE A 150 -5.30 3.76 -9.67
C ILE A 150 -6.39 4.79 -9.34
N ALA A 151 -6.41 5.19 -8.07
CA ALA A 151 -7.32 6.20 -7.55
C ALA A 151 -6.58 7.45 -7.05
N HIS A 152 -5.30 7.30 -6.69
CA HIS A 152 -4.41 8.33 -6.16
C HIS A 152 -3.07 8.23 -6.87
N MET A 153 -2.40 9.37 -7.02
CA MET A 153 -1.03 9.48 -7.49
C MET A 153 -0.44 10.76 -6.90
N GLY A 154 0.65 10.65 -6.13
CA GLY A 154 1.37 11.81 -5.59
C GLY A 154 1.89 11.61 -4.19
#